data_AF-A0A353EQM8-F1
#
_entry.id   AF-A0A353EQM8-F1
#
_cell.length_a   1.000
_cell.length_b   1.000
_cell.length_c   1.000
_cell.angle_alpha   90.00
_cell.angle_beta   90.00
_cell.angle_gamma   90.00
#
_symmetry.space_group_name_H-M   'P 1'
#
loop_
_entity.id
_entity.type
_entity.pdbx_description
1 polymer ?
#
loop_
_entity_poly.entity_id
_entity_poly.type
_entity_poly.pdbx_seq_one_letter_code
_entity_poly.pdbx_strand_id
1 'polypeptide(L)' 'MDTKLKGDLAEQATVLHSLKRGWGVLKPIGDRLSYDLVFDINGVLSKVQVKSAWFDRIKGNYVVDNRR' A
#
# COMPACT_ATOMS: atom_id res chain seq x y z
N MET A 1 17.17 -7.63 2.30
CA MET A 1 16.41 -6.64 1.52
C MET A 1 16.06 -5.51 2.46
N ASP A 2 16.27 -4.26 2.05
CA ASP A 2 15.90 -3.10 2.85
C ASP A 2 14.38 -3.13 3.14
N THR A 3 13.99 -2.95 4.40
CA THR A 3 12.59 -2.92 4.83
C THR A 3 11.79 -1.82 4.12
N LYS A 4 12.44 -0.70 3.78
CA LYS A 4 11.81 0.39 3.05
C LYS A 4 11.49 -0.03 1.61
N LEU A 5 12.46 -0.64 0.93
CA LEU A 5 12.29 -1.15 -0.43
C LEU A 5 11.14 -2.17 -0.53
N LYS A 6 10.94 -3.02 0.48
CA LYS A 6 9.83 -3.98 0.51
C LYS A 6 8.46 -3.29 0.62
N GLY A 7 8.39 -2.19 1.36
CA GLY A 7 7.21 -1.31 1.43
C GLY A 7 6.94 -0.64 0.09
N ASP A 8 7.96 0.00 -0.47
CA ASP A 8 7.88 0.70 -1.77
C ASP A 8 7.39 -0.23 -2.89
N LEU A 9 7.86 -1.49 -2.91
CA LEU A 9 7.40 -2.49 -3.88
C LEU A 9 5.91 -2.82 -3.71
N ALA A 10 5.42 -2.92 -2.47
CA ALA A 10 4.01 -3.16 -2.19
C ALA A 10 3.14 -1.96 -2.59
N GLU A 11 3.62 -0.73 -2.36
CA GLU A 11 2.97 0.49 -2.83
C GLU A 11 2.87 0.51 -4.36
N GLN A 12 3.98 0.26 -5.07
CA GLN A 12 3.98 0.24 -6.53
C GLN A 12 3.06 -0.84 -7.11
N ALA A 13 3.04 -2.04 -6.53
CA ALA A 13 2.09 -3.08 -6.92
C ALA A 13 0.63 -2.61 -6.76
N THR A 14 0.34 -1.87 -5.68
CA THR A 14 -0.97 -1.31 -5.39
C THR A 14 -1.37 -0.22 -6.40
N VAL A 15 -0.43 0.65 -6.78
CA VAL A 15 -0.62 1.67 -7.84
C VAL A 15 -0.99 0.98 -9.16
N LEU A 16 -0.17 0.01 -9.60
CA LEU A 16 -0.41 -0.70 -10.86
C LEU A 16 -1.75 -1.42 -10.89
N HIS A 17 -2.14 -2.06 -9.78
CA HIS A 17 -3.43 -2.74 -9.67
C HIS A 17 -4.61 -1.76 -9.78
N SER A 18 -4.49 -0.57 -9.19
CA SER A 18 -5.53 0.45 -9.20
C SER A 18 -5.69 1.09 -10.57
N LEU A 19 -4.57 1.41 -11.24
CA LEU A 19 -4.57 1.94 -12.60
C LEU A 19 -5.19 0.95 -13.62
N LYS A 20 -4.93 -0.35 -13.47
CA LYS A 20 -5.58 -1.40 -14.29
C LYS A 20 -7.11 -1.44 -14.15
N ARG A 21 -7.65 -0.91 -13.05
CA ARG A 21 -9.10 -0.79 -12.79
C ARG A 21 -9.67 0.55 -13.26
N GLY A 22 -8.85 1.42 -13.86
CA GLY A 22 -9.25 2.76 -14.30
C GLY A 22 -9.41 3.77 -13.16
N TRP A 23 -8.89 3.47 -11.96
CA TRP A 23 -8.93 4.41 -10.83
C TRP A 23 -7.81 5.44 -10.95
N GLY A 24 -8.08 6.68 -10.55
CA GLY A 24 -7.03 7.67 -10.37
C GLY A 24 -6.21 7.33 -9.12
N VAL A 25 -4.91 7.66 -9.14
CA VAL A 25 -4.01 7.41 -8.01
C VAL A 25 -3.24 8.69 -7.70
N LEU A 26 -3.31 9.15 -6.45
CA LEU A 26 -2.50 10.26 -5.96
C LEU A 26 -1.44 9.73 -4.99
N LYS A 27 -0.18 10.11 -5.24
CA LYS A 27 0.95 9.83 -4.35
C LYS A 27 1.29 11.08 -3.54
N PRO A 28 1.31 11.01 -2.20
CA PRO A 28 1.78 12.10 -1.36
C PRO A 28 3.23 12.49 -1.66
N ILE A 29 3.57 13.75 -1.38
CA ILE A 29 4.95 14.22 -1.44
C ILE A 29 5.59 13.97 -0.06
N GLY A 30 6.45 12.94 0.02
CA GLY A 30 7.17 12.53 1.23
C GLY A 30 6.36 11.65 2.18
N ASP A 31 6.99 11.23 3.28
CA ASP A 31 6.53 10.09 4.12
C ASP A 31 5.92 10.56 5.47
N ARG A 32 5.27 11.74 5.51
CA ARG A 32 4.76 12.35 6.77
C ARG A 32 3.28 12.09 7.05
N LEU A 33 2.54 11.57 6.07
CA LEU A 33 1.11 11.34 6.21
C LEU A 33 0.84 9.94 6.76
N SER A 34 -0.32 9.76 7.39
CA SER A 34 -0.76 8.46 7.93
C SER A 34 -1.34 7.52 6.86
N TYR A 35 -1.11 7.83 5.58
CA TYR A 35 -1.58 7.07 4.43
C TYR A 35 -0.54 7.15 3.32
N ASP A 36 -0.40 6.08 2.54
CA ASP A 36 0.60 5.98 1.48
C ASP A 36 0.03 6.44 0.12
N LEU A 37 -1.26 6.23 -0.13
CA LEU A 37 -1.92 6.55 -1.40
C LEU A 37 -3.33 7.10 -1.20
N VAL A 38 -3.86 7.78 -2.23
CA VAL A 38 -5.29 8.07 -2.36
C VAL A 38 -5.77 7.56 -3.71
N PHE A 39 -6.92 6.89 -3.73
CA PHE A 39 -7.59 6.54 -4.98
C PHE A 39 -8.71 7.53 -5.27
N ASP A 40 -8.81 7.92 -6.54
CA ASP A 40 -10.01 8.56 -7.10
C ASP A 40 -10.83 7.48 -7.80
N ILE A 41 -12.00 7.18 -7.22
CA ILE A 41 -12.94 6.20 -7.73
C ILE A 41 -14.24 6.95 -8.05
N ASN A 42 -14.44 7.28 -9.33
CA ASN A 42 -15.61 8.00 -9.82
C ASN A 42 -15.85 9.35 -9.11
N GLY A 43 -14.78 10.11 -8.83
CA GLY A 43 -14.86 11.40 -8.15
C GLY A 43 -14.85 11.33 -6.62
N VAL A 44 -14.78 10.12 -6.04
CA VAL A 44 -14.65 9.92 -4.59
C VAL A 44 -13.21 9.61 -4.22
N LEU A 45 -12.64 10.42 -3.33
CA LEU A 45 -11.27 10.24 -2.84
C LEU A 45 -11.23 9.35 -1.59
N SER A 46 -10.54 8.21 -1.70
CA SER A 46 -10.35 7.27 -0.59
C SER A 46 -8.86 7.15 -0.23
N LYS A 47 -8.52 7.47 1.02
CA LYS A 47 -7.16 7.27 1.56
C LYS A 47 -6.88 5.79 1.78
N VAL A 48 -5.66 5.35 1.48
CA VAL A 48 -5.24 3.95 1.55
C VAL A 48 -3.87 3.85 2.22
N GLN A 49 -3.77 2.98 3.22
CA GLN A 49 -2.51 2.56 3.81
C GLN A 49 -2.12 1.19 3.25
N VAL A 50 -0.89 1.08 2.75
CA VAL A 50 -0.34 -0.14 2.16
C VAL A 50 0.55 -0.82 3.19
N LYS A 51 0.37 -2.12 3.38
CA LYS A 51 1.25 -2.93 4.23
C LYS A 51 1.75 -4.15 3.46
N SER A 52 3.07 -4.37 3.52
CA SER A 52 3.69 -5.56 2.94
C SER A 52 3.69 -6.71 3.94
N ALA A 53 2.99 -7.79 3.61
CA ALA A 53 2.90 -8.96 4.47
C ALA A 53 4.24 -9.72 4.59
N TRP A 54 4.44 -10.43 5.69
CA TRP A 54 5.53 -11.41 5.84
C TRP A 54 4.96 -12.78 6.16
N PHE A 55 5.71 -13.83 5.81
CA PHE A 55 5.32 -15.20 6.06
C PHE A 55 5.78 -15.62 7.48
N ASP A 56 4.83 -15.98 8.33
CA ASP A 56 5.08 -16.60 9.63
C ASP A 56 5.29 -18.10 9.43
N ARG A 57 6.51 -18.58 9.64
CA ARG A 57 6.86 -20.00 9.42
C ARG A 57 6.24 -20.94 10.44
N ILE A 58 5.95 -20.47 11.65
CA ILE A 58 5.38 -21.30 12.72
C ILE A 58 3.89 -21.52 12.44
N LYS A 59 3.20 -20.45 12.05
CA LYS A 59 1.76 -20.49 11.74
C LYS A 59 1.45 -20.92 10.31
N GLY A 60 2.44 -20.89 9.41
CA GLY A 60 2.31 -21.31 8.02
C GLY A 60 1.48 -20.35 7.16
N ASN A 61 1.41 -19.07 7.52
CA ASN A 61 0.56 -18.09 6.84
C ASN A 61 1.23 -16.71 6.70
N TYR A 62 0.68 -15.87 5.81
CA TYR A 62 1.08 -14.48 5.68
C TYR A 62 0.36 -13.61 6.70
N VAL A 63 1.09 -12.69 7.32
CA VAL A 63 0.59 -11.80 8.36
C VAL A 63 0.99 -10.35 8.09
N VAL A 64 0.16 -9.44 8.59
CA VAL A 64 0.40 -8.00 8.66
C VAL A 64 0.11 -7.54 10.09
N ASP A 65 0.69 -6.42 10.51
CA ASP A 65 0.42 -5.81 11.81
C ASP A 65 -0.23 -4.44 11.62
N ASN A 66 -1.27 -4.13 12.40
CA ASN A 66 -2.00 -2.85 12.34
C ASN A 66 -1.55 -1.83 13.39
N ARG A 67 -0.61 -2.20 14.27
CA ARG A 67 -0.07 -1.33 15.31
C ARG A 67 0.84 -0.32 14.61
N ARG A 68 0.44 0.95 14.72
CA ARG A 68 0.74 2.09 13.83
C ARG A 68 -0.16 2.16 12.62
#